data_AF-A0A9N9QZP0-F1
#
_entry.id   AF-A0A9N9QZP0-F1
#
_cell.length_a   1.000
_cell.length_b   1.000
_cell.length_c   1.000
_cell.angle_alpha   90.00
_cell.angle_beta   90.00
_cell.angle_gamma   90.00
#
_symmetry.space_group_name_H-M   'P 1'
#
loop_
_entity.id
_entity.type
_entity.pdbx_description
1 polymer ?
#
loop_
_entity_poly.entity_id
_entity_poly.type
_entity_poly.pdbx_seq_one_letter_code
_entity_poly.pdbx_strand_id
1 'polypeptide(L)'
;MNMDLLYDFDKADTLSIDTLALENIVLEERDQEIAELKSLSKKVCHLHTSLLYYRNNKSKMGSVCYEAWKTLIKKVGGTVDGWRDLGQHLQISKSDLDYINNSVRDDAVDVVLKVFMQSEKATLDNIIDALVVLKRYDILKSIEGPFLDLAQCFNKDDSGYHSNSKSNGHKEVISLTKNLPNDLPPALNKNFVIKDKDPNKPNQPKSRPQVKKTDKENKNDSPILFLTFTEDGHQTAQNIQYYVESWTDMAPVTVITLTDKKDEVYQNPEKFIREYFEKADYVVPVITSGYLNEIRSSNTSDPHVTDNLDYKYVNFIYSLIVNHYIHATGCLNKKVRTVLPQQVDVDVFRYISMYPDLMPMTHESKFNEQFKEFLRIRI
;
A
#
# COMPACT_ATOMS: atom_id res chain seq x y z
N MET A 1 -40.55 -10.63 63.29
CA MET A 1 -39.95 -9.49 62.57
C MET A 1 -38.46 -9.52 62.88
N ASN A 2 -37.65 -9.93 61.88
CA ASN A 2 -36.19 -9.75 61.70
C ASN A 2 -35.23 -10.05 62.88
N MET A 3 -34.05 -10.62 62.71
CA MET A 3 -33.28 -11.07 61.55
C MET A 3 -32.20 -12.03 62.05
N ASP A 4 -31.79 -12.93 61.17
CA ASP A 4 -30.62 -13.80 61.24
C ASP A 4 -29.30 -13.09 61.54
N LEU A 5 -28.30 -13.95 61.79
CA LEU A 5 -26.87 -13.87 61.41
C LEU A 5 -25.91 -13.81 62.61
N LEU A 6 -25.38 -14.99 62.94
CA LEU A 6 -23.94 -15.26 62.95
C LEU A 6 -23.70 -16.75 63.27
N TYR A 7 -23.81 -17.58 62.23
CA TYR A 7 -23.25 -18.93 62.21
C TYR A 7 -22.26 -19.02 61.04
N ASP A 8 -21.21 -19.81 61.28
CA ASP A 8 -20.22 -20.33 60.33
C ASP A 8 -19.10 -19.40 59.81
N PHE A 9 -18.05 -19.31 60.62
CA PHE A 9 -16.69 -18.97 60.18
C PHE A 9 -15.78 -20.22 60.07
N ASP A 10 -16.34 -21.39 59.71
CA ASP A 10 -15.61 -22.68 59.74
C ASP A 10 -15.53 -23.43 58.39
N LYS A 11 -15.60 -22.71 57.26
CA LYS A 11 -15.42 -23.32 55.91
C LYS A 11 -14.53 -22.50 54.97
N ALA A 12 -13.42 -22.00 55.48
CA ALA A 12 -12.41 -21.38 54.64
C ALA A 12 -11.07 -22.11 54.73
N ASP A 13 -11.08 -23.44 54.59
CA ASP A 13 -9.86 -24.20 54.39
C ASP A 13 -10.05 -25.31 53.36
N THR A 14 -9.15 -25.28 52.36
CA THR A 14 -8.82 -26.34 51.39
C THR A 14 -9.82 -26.62 50.26
N LEU A 15 -10.01 -25.64 49.37
CA LEU A 15 -10.06 -25.97 47.94
C LEU A 15 -8.65 -26.45 47.54
N SER A 16 -8.36 -27.73 47.78
CA SER A 16 -7.29 -28.44 47.09
C SER A 16 -7.71 -28.53 45.63
N ILE A 17 -7.49 -27.43 44.91
CA ILE A 17 -7.57 -27.41 43.46
C ILE A 17 -6.58 -28.46 42.98
N ASP A 18 -7.09 -29.57 42.45
CA ASP A 18 -6.27 -30.64 41.92
C ASP A 18 -5.48 -30.08 40.73
N THR A 19 -4.24 -29.68 41.01
CA THR A 19 -3.36 -29.04 40.03
C THR A 19 -3.11 -29.95 38.84
N LEU A 20 -3.16 -31.28 39.03
CA LEU A 20 -3.05 -32.27 37.95
C LEU A 20 -4.30 -32.26 37.06
N ALA A 21 -5.50 -32.12 37.64
CA ALA A 21 -6.72 -32.00 36.86
C ALA A 21 -6.75 -30.70 36.04
N LEU A 22 -6.28 -29.57 36.58
CA LEU A 22 -6.15 -28.33 35.80
C LEU A 22 -5.06 -28.41 34.74
N GLU A 23 -3.91 -29.02 35.05
CA GLU A 23 -2.86 -29.23 34.05
C GLU A 23 -3.38 -30.07 32.88
N ASN A 24 -4.14 -31.13 33.16
CA ASN A 24 -4.78 -31.95 32.14
C ASN A 24 -5.81 -31.19 31.32
N ILE A 25 -6.68 -30.38 31.95
CA ILE A 25 -7.66 -29.53 31.24
C ILE A 25 -6.95 -28.52 30.31
N VAL A 26 -5.88 -27.87 30.81
CA VAL A 26 -5.10 -26.90 30.01
C VAL A 26 -4.37 -27.58 28.84
N LEU A 27 -3.92 -28.82 29.02
CA LEU A 27 -3.31 -29.60 27.95
C LEU A 27 -4.34 -30.01 26.88
N GLU A 28 -5.52 -30.48 27.31
CA GLU A 28 -6.62 -30.83 26.40
C GLU A 28 -7.12 -29.61 25.60
N GLU A 29 -7.29 -28.46 26.24
CA GLU A 29 -7.66 -27.20 25.56
C GLU A 29 -6.62 -26.79 24.53
N ARG A 30 -5.32 -26.87 24.86
CA ARG A 30 -4.23 -26.58 23.92
C ARG A 30 -4.18 -27.55 22.75
N ASP A 31 -4.39 -28.84 22.99
CA ASP A 31 -4.41 -29.84 21.92
C ASP A 31 -5.59 -29.61 20.96
N GLN A 32 -6.75 -29.20 21.50
CA GLN A 32 -7.90 -28.81 20.69
C GLN A 32 -7.59 -27.56 19.85
N GLU A 33 -7.02 -26.51 20.44
CA GLU A 33 -6.62 -25.28 19.71
C GLU A 33 -5.61 -25.61 18.58
N ILE A 34 -4.63 -26.46 18.86
CA ILE A 34 -3.66 -26.91 17.85
C ILE A 34 -4.34 -27.70 16.73
N ALA A 35 -5.35 -28.52 17.04
CA ALA A 35 -6.11 -29.26 16.05
C ALA A 35 -6.95 -28.33 15.15
N GLU A 36 -7.58 -27.31 15.72
CA GLU A 36 -8.33 -26.28 15.00
C GLU A 36 -7.42 -25.49 14.04
N LEU A 37 -6.21 -25.12 14.50
CA LEU A 37 -5.21 -24.45 13.68
C LEU A 37 -4.69 -25.33 12.53
N LYS A 38 -4.48 -26.62 12.76
CA LYS A 38 -4.16 -27.59 11.69
C LYS A 38 -5.28 -27.70 10.67
N SER A 39 -6.54 -27.62 11.11
CA SER A 39 -7.70 -27.57 10.22
C SER A 39 -7.72 -26.30 9.39
N LEU A 40 -7.41 -25.15 10.00
CA LEU A 40 -7.28 -23.87 9.29
C LEU A 40 -6.17 -23.90 8.25
N SER A 41 -4.98 -24.37 8.61
CA SER A 41 -3.83 -24.54 7.69
C SER A 41 -4.23 -25.35 6.45
N LYS A 42 -4.93 -26.48 6.64
CA LYS A 42 -5.47 -27.28 5.53
C LYS A 42 -6.49 -26.53 4.66
N LYS A 43 -7.32 -25.66 5.24
CA LYS A 43 -8.31 -24.88 4.46
C LYS A 43 -7.64 -23.82 3.60
N VAL A 44 -6.50 -23.28 4.01
CA VAL A 44 -5.84 -22.18 3.30
C VAL A 44 -4.59 -22.61 2.51
N CYS A 45 -4.21 -23.89 2.53
CA CYS A 45 -3.01 -24.41 1.85
C CYS A 45 -3.01 -24.28 0.32
N HIS A 46 -4.17 -24.02 -0.29
CA HIS A 46 -4.30 -23.74 -1.72
C HIS A 46 -4.50 -22.25 -2.03
N LEU A 47 -4.42 -21.38 -1.02
CA LEU A 47 -4.66 -19.95 -1.16
C LEU A 47 -3.32 -19.23 -1.17
N HIS A 48 -3.01 -18.60 -2.28
CA HIS A 48 -1.76 -17.85 -2.42
C HIS A 48 -1.78 -16.57 -1.57
N THR A 49 -0.63 -16.17 -1.02
CA THR A 49 -0.49 -14.96 -0.20
C THR A 49 -0.93 -13.69 -0.93
N SER A 50 -0.86 -13.65 -2.26
CA SER A 50 -1.38 -12.53 -3.06
C SER A 50 -2.86 -12.23 -2.85
N LEU A 51 -3.66 -13.20 -2.38
CA LEU A 51 -5.07 -12.97 -2.09
C LEU A 51 -5.25 -11.93 -0.98
N LEU A 52 -4.32 -11.84 -0.03
CA LEU A 52 -4.31 -10.80 1.00
C LEU A 52 -4.26 -9.38 0.42
N TYR A 53 -3.82 -9.22 -0.82
CA TYR A 53 -3.69 -7.93 -1.51
C TYR A 53 -4.80 -7.67 -2.52
N TYR A 54 -5.80 -8.55 -2.62
CA TYR A 54 -6.97 -8.28 -3.43
C TYR A 54 -7.79 -7.14 -2.80
N ARG A 55 -8.03 -6.08 -3.58
CA ARG A 55 -8.77 -4.87 -3.14
C ARG A 55 -9.96 -4.64 -4.06
N ASN A 56 -11.17 -4.82 -3.52
CA ASN A 56 -12.41 -4.45 -4.19
C ASN A 56 -13.47 -4.13 -3.12
N ASN A 57 -13.65 -2.84 -2.85
CA ASN A 57 -14.56 -2.31 -1.82
C ASN A 57 -16.03 -2.61 -2.07
N LYS A 58 -16.42 -2.92 -3.32
CA LYS A 58 -17.79 -3.29 -3.68
C LYS A 58 -18.07 -4.79 -3.48
N SER A 59 -17.05 -5.59 -3.19
CA SER A 59 -17.18 -7.04 -3.04
C SER A 59 -16.92 -7.48 -1.61
N LYS A 60 -17.74 -8.42 -1.11
CA LYS A 60 -17.50 -9.11 0.17
C LYS A 60 -16.08 -9.71 0.22
N MET A 61 -15.66 -10.31 -0.90
CA MET A 61 -14.33 -10.93 -1.05
C MET A 61 -13.19 -9.92 -0.83
N GLY A 62 -13.29 -8.71 -1.40
CA GLY A 62 -12.27 -7.67 -1.22
C GLY A 62 -12.19 -7.15 0.20
N SER A 63 -13.33 -7.01 0.88
CA SER A 63 -13.38 -6.63 2.31
C SER A 63 -12.73 -7.69 3.20
N VAL A 64 -13.05 -8.97 2.97
CA VAL A 64 -12.47 -10.10 3.70
C VAL A 64 -10.96 -10.20 3.50
N CYS A 65 -10.48 -10.04 2.26
CA CYS A 65 -9.04 -10.04 1.95
C CYS A 65 -8.30 -8.89 2.66
N TYR A 66 -8.92 -7.71 2.71
CA TYR A 66 -8.36 -6.54 3.39
C TYR A 66 -8.30 -6.72 4.91
N GLU A 67 -9.37 -7.20 5.54
CA GLU A 67 -9.36 -7.43 6.99
C GLU A 67 -8.38 -8.54 7.41
N ALA A 68 -8.22 -9.59 6.60
CA ALA A 68 -7.18 -10.61 6.83
C ALA A 68 -5.76 -10.03 6.78
N TRP A 69 -5.46 -9.22 5.76
CA TRP A 69 -4.17 -8.53 5.61
C TRP A 69 -3.90 -7.56 6.76
N LYS A 70 -4.87 -6.68 7.04
CA LYS A 70 -4.77 -5.65 8.08
C LYS A 70 -4.58 -6.26 9.47
N THR A 71 -5.29 -7.35 9.78
CA THR A 71 -5.15 -8.06 11.05
C THR A 71 -3.78 -8.68 11.18
N LEU A 72 -3.28 -9.34 10.13
CA LEU A 72 -1.95 -9.96 10.12
C LEU A 72 -0.85 -8.92 10.33
N ILE A 73 -0.84 -7.82 9.56
CA ILE A 73 0.17 -6.77 9.68
C ILE A 73 0.17 -6.16 11.07
N LYS A 74 -1.01 -5.75 11.57
CA LYS A 74 -1.13 -5.10 12.87
C LYS A 74 -0.60 -5.98 14.01
N LYS A 75 -0.85 -7.30 13.94
CA LYS A 75 -0.49 -8.24 15.01
C LYS A 75 0.98 -8.63 14.98
N VAL A 76 1.55 -8.84 13.79
CA VAL A 76 2.98 -9.13 13.64
C VAL A 76 3.83 -7.89 13.91
N GLY A 77 3.41 -6.73 13.39
CA GLY A 77 4.11 -5.45 13.58
C GLY A 77 4.00 -4.88 15.00
N GLY A 78 3.00 -5.32 15.78
CA GLY A 78 2.87 -4.99 17.19
C GLY A 78 3.92 -5.66 18.11
N THR A 79 4.80 -6.50 17.56
CA THR A 79 5.89 -7.13 18.31
C THR A 79 7.25 -6.72 17.81
N VAL A 80 8.17 -6.48 18.76
CA VAL A 80 9.57 -6.16 18.48
C VAL A 80 10.17 -7.27 17.62
N ASP A 81 10.74 -6.91 16.47
CA ASP A 81 11.33 -7.81 15.49
C ASP A 81 10.42 -8.94 14.96
N GLY A 82 9.11 -8.91 15.22
CA GLY A 82 8.19 -9.98 14.81
C GLY A 82 8.13 -10.18 13.29
N TRP A 83 8.34 -9.11 12.52
CA TRP A 83 8.45 -9.17 11.06
C TRP A 83 9.69 -9.92 10.58
N ARG A 84 10.82 -9.78 11.31
CA ARG A 84 12.11 -10.40 10.99
C ARG A 84 12.07 -11.88 11.31
N ASP A 85 11.51 -12.25 12.46
CA ASP A 85 11.31 -13.64 12.87
C ASP A 85 10.38 -14.38 11.90
N LEU A 86 9.27 -13.74 11.50
CA LEU A 86 8.37 -14.26 10.48
C LEU A 86 9.09 -14.44 9.14
N GLY A 87 9.82 -13.43 8.69
CA GLY A 87 10.57 -13.48 7.43
C GLY A 87 11.60 -14.62 7.37
N GLN A 88 12.31 -14.89 8.48
CA GLN A 88 13.24 -16.02 8.58
C GLN A 88 12.53 -17.37 8.42
N HIS A 89 11.37 -17.55 9.07
CA HIS A 89 10.60 -18.79 8.98
C HIS A 89 9.92 -18.97 7.62
N LEU A 90 9.62 -17.87 6.92
CA LEU A 90 9.17 -17.86 5.53
C LEU A 90 10.31 -18.04 4.52
N GLN A 91 11.54 -18.35 4.99
CA GLN A 91 12.73 -18.60 4.17
C GLN A 91 13.15 -17.41 3.30
N ILE A 92 12.89 -16.18 3.76
CA ILE A 92 13.44 -14.98 3.13
C ILE A 92 14.94 -14.91 3.45
N SER A 93 15.74 -14.52 2.45
CA SER A 93 17.19 -14.50 2.62
C SER A 93 17.61 -13.47 3.68
N LYS A 94 18.68 -13.77 4.43
CA LYS A 94 19.20 -12.84 5.45
C LYS A 94 19.58 -11.49 4.83
N SER A 95 20.12 -11.47 3.62
CA SER A 95 20.43 -10.24 2.88
C SER A 95 19.19 -9.39 2.60
N ASP A 96 18.06 -10.02 2.24
CA ASP A 96 16.81 -9.30 2.00
C ASP A 96 16.25 -8.73 3.31
N LEU A 97 16.31 -9.49 4.41
CA LEU A 97 15.88 -9.03 5.74
C LEU A 97 16.75 -7.89 6.29
N ASP A 98 18.05 -7.94 6.04
CA ASP A 98 18.97 -6.86 6.41
C ASP A 98 18.75 -5.62 5.53
N TYR A 99 18.42 -5.80 4.24
CA TYR A 99 18.01 -4.70 3.38
C TYR A 99 16.71 -4.04 3.88
N ILE A 100 15.70 -4.84 4.23
CA ILE A 100 14.44 -4.34 4.80
C ILE A 100 14.71 -3.54 6.08
N ASN A 101 15.55 -4.07 6.97
CA ASN A 101 15.88 -3.40 8.24
C ASN A 101 16.52 -2.01 8.06
N ASN A 102 17.39 -1.86 7.06
CA ASN A 102 18.26 -0.69 6.94
C ASN A 102 17.78 0.33 5.89
N SER A 103 16.99 -0.10 4.91
CA SER A 103 16.71 0.69 3.71
C SER A 103 15.23 0.92 3.42
N VAL A 104 14.33 0.11 4.01
CA VAL A 104 12.89 0.22 3.78
C VAL A 104 12.28 1.18 4.80
N ARG A 105 11.54 2.17 4.30
CA ARG A 105 10.79 3.14 5.14
C ARG A 105 9.32 2.77 5.30
N ASP A 106 8.87 1.74 4.58
CA ASP A 106 7.51 1.20 4.61
C ASP A 106 7.34 0.21 5.78
N ASP A 107 6.11 -0.29 5.99
CA ASP A 107 5.83 -1.31 7.00
C ASP A 107 6.63 -2.59 6.71
N ALA A 108 7.56 -2.94 7.60
CA ALA A 108 8.48 -4.06 7.41
C ALA A 108 7.75 -5.41 7.31
N VAL A 109 6.58 -5.57 7.95
CA VAL A 109 5.76 -6.77 7.82
C VAL A 109 5.19 -6.87 6.41
N ASP A 110 4.64 -5.76 5.90
CA ASP A 110 4.07 -5.70 4.55
C ASP A 110 5.12 -6.02 3.48
N VAL A 111 6.33 -5.46 3.63
CA VAL A 111 7.43 -5.75 2.70
C VAL A 111 7.89 -7.20 2.78
N VAL A 112 7.99 -7.78 3.98
CA VAL A 112 8.28 -9.22 4.15
C VAL A 112 7.25 -10.09 3.45
N LEU A 113 5.96 -9.80 3.60
CA LEU A 113 4.89 -10.55 2.95
C LEU A 113 4.91 -10.40 1.43
N LYS A 114 5.23 -9.20 0.93
CA LYS A 114 5.43 -8.95 -0.50
C LYS A 114 6.62 -9.71 -1.06
N VAL A 115 7.75 -9.75 -0.34
CA VAL A 115 8.93 -10.53 -0.74
C VAL A 115 8.60 -12.02 -0.80
N PHE A 116 7.91 -12.53 0.22
CA PHE A 116 7.45 -13.92 0.28
C PHE A 116 6.52 -14.27 -0.89
N MET A 117 5.52 -13.42 -1.15
CA MET A 117 4.51 -13.56 -2.22
C MET A 117 5.10 -13.72 -3.64
N GLN A 118 6.35 -13.33 -3.87
CA GLN A 118 7.00 -13.52 -5.19
C GLN A 118 7.23 -15.01 -5.53
N SER A 119 7.18 -15.92 -4.55
CA SER A 119 7.26 -17.36 -4.78
C SER A 119 5.91 -17.92 -5.17
N GLU A 120 5.84 -18.75 -6.22
CA GLU A 120 4.59 -19.46 -6.58
C GLU A 120 4.09 -20.40 -5.47
N LYS A 121 4.99 -20.80 -4.56
CA LYS A 121 4.68 -21.62 -3.40
C LYS A 121 4.28 -20.80 -2.17
N ALA A 122 4.14 -19.49 -2.28
CA ALA A 122 3.78 -18.64 -1.15
C ALA A 122 2.30 -18.75 -0.83
N THR A 123 1.95 -19.73 0.01
CA THR A 123 0.57 -20.00 0.42
C THR A 123 0.33 -19.56 1.85
N LEU A 124 -0.94 -19.33 2.20
CA LEU A 124 -1.33 -18.82 3.52
C LEU A 124 -1.06 -19.81 4.67
N ASP A 125 -1.04 -21.11 4.39
CA ASP A 125 -0.64 -22.14 5.34
C ASP A 125 0.81 -21.98 5.78
N ASN A 126 1.72 -21.57 4.89
CA ASN A 126 3.12 -21.34 5.27
C ASN A 126 3.25 -20.21 6.31
N ILE A 127 2.37 -19.22 6.26
CA ILE A 127 2.31 -18.14 7.28
C ILE A 127 1.79 -18.72 8.60
N ILE A 128 0.76 -19.56 8.57
CA ILE A 128 0.24 -20.22 9.76
C ILE A 128 1.31 -21.12 10.39
N ASP A 129 1.96 -21.95 9.58
CA ASP A 129 2.99 -22.88 10.03
C ASP A 129 4.19 -22.12 10.63
N ALA A 130 4.61 -21.01 10.00
CA ALA A 130 5.63 -20.13 10.56
C ALA A 130 5.23 -19.57 11.94
N LEU A 131 3.99 -19.11 12.10
CA LEU A 131 3.49 -18.60 13.38
C LEU A 131 3.36 -19.68 14.45
N VAL A 132 3.05 -20.92 14.06
CA VAL A 132 3.02 -22.09 14.96
C VAL A 132 4.44 -22.41 15.46
N VAL A 133 5.44 -22.40 14.58
CA VAL A 133 6.85 -22.63 14.96
C VAL A 133 7.34 -21.51 15.90
N LEU A 134 6.95 -20.26 15.62
CA LEU A 134 7.23 -19.10 16.48
C LEU A 134 6.43 -19.10 17.79
N LYS A 135 5.51 -20.05 18.00
CA LYS A 135 4.62 -20.15 19.17
C LYS A 135 3.80 -18.87 19.41
N ARG A 136 3.46 -18.15 18.35
CA ARG A 136 2.67 -16.89 18.39
C ARG A 136 1.17 -17.17 18.29
N TYR A 137 0.66 -17.89 19.29
CA TYR A 137 -0.74 -18.29 19.37
C TYR A 137 -1.70 -17.09 19.48
N ASP A 138 -1.22 -15.98 20.04
CA ASP A 138 -1.94 -14.71 20.11
C ASP A 138 -2.25 -14.13 18.71
N ILE A 139 -1.32 -14.25 17.78
CA ILE A 139 -1.51 -13.85 16.37
C ILE A 139 -2.43 -14.86 15.70
N LEU A 140 -2.17 -16.16 15.87
CA LEU A 140 -2.96 -17.24 15.28
C LEU A 140 -4.44 -17.10 15.63
N LYS A 141 -4.77 -16.85 16.90
CA LYS A 141 -6.16 -16.62 17.34
C LYS A 141 -6.78 -15.38 16.71
N SER A 142 -5.97 -14.34 16.49
CA SER A 142 -6.45 -13.09 15.86
C SER A 142 -6.73 -13.25 14.37
N ILE A 143 -5.95 -14.07 13.66
CA ILE A 143 -6.10 -14.27 12.20
C ILE A 143 -7.06 -15.41 11.84
N GLU A 144 -7.45 -16.25 12.80
CA GLU A 144 -8.31 -17.42 12.60
C GLU A 144 -9.61 -17.07 11.84
N GLY A 145 -10.41 -16.14 12.37
CA GLY A 145 -11.66 -15.70 11.74
C GLY A 145 -11.45 -15.12 10.35
N PRO A 146 -10.57 -14.11 10.17
CA PRO A 146 -10.30 -13.54 8.86
C PRO A 146 -9.82 -14.55 7.82
N PHE A 147 -9.01 -15.54 8.21
CA PHE A 147 -8.51 -16.56 7.28
C PHE A 147 -9.58 -17.61 6.95
N LEU A 148 -10.47 -17.94 7.90
CA LEU A 148 -11.65 -18.78 7.63
C LEU A 148 -12.60 -18.10 6.63
N ASP A 149 -12.90 -16.81 6.84
CA ASP A 149 -13.75 -16.04 5.93
C ASP A 149 -13.13 -15.96 4.53
N LEU A 150 -11.80 -15.80 4.46
CA LEU A 150 -11.05 -15.80 3.21
C LEU A 150 -11.17 -17.17 2.54
N ALA A 151 -10.95 -18.27 3.29
CA ALA A 151 -11.11 -19.61 2.78
C ALA A 151 -12.52 -19.87 2.22
N GLN A 152 -13.58 -19.40 2.88
CA GLN A 152 -14.96 -19.53 2.39
C GLN A 152 -15.22 -18.77 1.08
N CYS A 153 -14.52 -17.66 0.84
CA CYS A 153 -14.68 -16.90 -0.39
C CYS A 153 -14.09 -17.61 -1.62
N PHE A 154 -13.03 -18.40 -1.43
CA PHE A 154 -12.26 -19.00 -2.52
C PHE A 154 -12.41 -20.53 -2.63
N ASN A 155 -12.68 -21.22 -1.53
CA ASN A 155 -13.00 -22.64 -1.52
C ASN A 155 -14.52 -22.81 -1.63
N LYS A 156 -15.04 -22.71 -2.85
CA LYS A 156 -16.42 -23.12 -3.13
C LYS A 156 -16.48 -24.63 -3.32
N ASP A 157 -16.75 -25.37 -2.24
CA ASP A 157 -17.57 -26.57 -2.36
C ASP A 157 -19.04 -26.07 -2.21
N ASP A 158 -19.94 -26.38 -3.15
CA ASP A 158 -21.40 -26.07 -3.17
C ASP A 158 -21.95 -24.70 -3.67
N SER A 159 -21.63 -24.26 -4.89
CA SER A 159 -22.64 -23.48 -5.66
C SER A 159 -22.49 -23.58 -7.18
N GLY A 160 -22.97 -24.70 -7.74
CA GLY A 160 -23.91 -24.72 -8.87
C GLY A 160 -23.55 -24.09 -10.22
N TYR A 161 -22.34 -23.60 -10.48
CA TYR A 161 -21.95 -23.13 -11.81
C TYR A 161 -20.67 -23.82 -12.29
N HIS A 162 -20.86 -24.70 -13.28
CA HIS A 162 -19.81 -25.32 -14.05
C HIS A 162 -18.85 -24.27 -14.63
N SER A 163 -17.56 -24.42 -14.34
CA SER A 163 -16.53 -24.13 -15.32
C SER A 163 -15.85 -25.46 -15.66
N ASN A 164 -16.05 -25.86 -16.92
CA ASN A 164 -15.45 -27.04 -17.50
C ASN A 164 -13.92 -26.95 -17.42
N SER A 165 -13.32 -27.60 -16.43
CA SER A 165 -11.99 -28.17 -16.60
C SER A 165 -11.94 -29.48 -15.82
N LYS A 166 -11.86 -30.58 -16.58
CA LYS A 166 -11.40 -31.86 -16.05
C LYS A 166 -9.92 -31.67 -15.74
N SER A 167 -9.53 -31.66 -14.47
CA SER A 167 -8.14 -31.90 -14.10
C SER A 167 -8.07 -32.82 -12.88
N ASN A 168 -7.20 -33.81 -13.00
CA ASN A 168 -6.91 -34.85 -12.03
C ASN A 168 -6.56 -34.26 -10.66
N GLY A 169 -7.32 -34.57 -9.60
CA GLY A 169 -6.88 -34.77 -8.21
C GLY A 169 -6.02 -33.71 -7.48
N HIS A 170 -5.56 -32.65 -8.13
CA HIS A 170 -4.68 -31.62 -7.60
C HIS A 170 -5.45 -30.31 -7.59
N LYS A 171 -5.86 -29.86 -6.39
CA LYS A 171 -6.37 -28.50 -6.22
C LYS A 171 -5.23 -27.53 -6.57
N GLU A 172 -5.40 -26.79 -7.68
CA GLU A 172 -4.47 -25.74 -8.09
C GLU A 172 -4.45 -24.61 -7.06
N VAL A 173 -3.28 -23.99 -6.87
CA VAL A 173 -3.13 -22.83 -5.98
C VAL A 173 -3.87 -21.63 -6.57
N ILE A 174 -4.84 -21.11 -5.84
CA ILE A 174 -5.64 -19.95 -6.22
C ILE A 174 -4.80 -18.69 -5.99
N SER A 175 -4.45 -18.00 -7.08
CA SER A 175 -3.57 -16.84 -7.07
C SER A 175 -4.13 -15.68 -7.91
N LEU A 176 -3.88 -14.45 -7.47
CA LEU A 176 -4.24 -13.21 -8.19
C LEU A 176 -2.99 -12.40 -8.58
N THR A 177 -1.81 -13.02 -8.52
CA THR A 177 -0.49 -12.42 -8.80
C THR A 177 -0.39 -11.68 -10.13
N LYS A 178 -1.11 -12.11 -11.17
CA LYS A 178 -1.09 -11.46 -12.50
C LYS A 178 -1.63 -10.02 -12.50
N ASN A 179 -2.41 -9.65 -11.50
CA ASN A 179 -3.07 -8.34 -11.42
C ASN A 179 -2.48 -7.46 -10.30
N LEU A 180 -1.42 -7.90 -9.62
CA LEU A 180 -0.80 -7.12 -8.55
C LEU A 180 0.40 -6.32 -9.12
N PRO A 181 0.42 -4.98 -8.97
CA PRO A 181 1.60 -4.20 -9.27
C PRO A 181 2.73 -4.62 -8.32
N ASN A 182 3.92 -4.85 -8.87
CA ASN A 182 5.11 -5.15 -8.07
C ASN A 182 5.73 -3.84 -7.60
N ASP A 183 5.49 -3.49 -6.34
CA ASP A 183 5.94 -2.28 -5.67
C ASP A 183 7.18 -2.49 -4.80
N LEU A 184 7.78 -3.69 -4.84
CA LEU A 184 9.02 -3.97 -4.13
C LEU A 184 10.20 -3.16 -4.70
N PRO A 185 11.13 -2.69 -3.84
CA PRO A 185 12.41 -2.17 -4.27
C PRO A 185 13.10 -3.13 -5.25
N PRO A 186 13.81 -2.63 -6.29
CA PRO A 186 14.47 -3.48 -7.28
C PRO A 186 15.39 -4.55 -6.67
N ALA A 187 16.07 -4.21 -5.56
CA ALA A 187 16.93 -5.13 -4.82
C ALA A 187 16.21 -6.38 -4.28
N LEU A 188 14.91 -6.23 -3.95
CA LEU A 188 14.08 -7.31 -3.40
C LEU A 188 13.27 -8.03 -4.48
N ASN A 189 13.33 -7.58 -5.73
CA ASN A 189 12.52 -8.09 -6.83
C ASN A 189 13.26 -9.22 -7.57
N LYS A 190 12.77 -10.46 -7.41
CA LYS A 190 13.40 -11.66 -8.00
C LYS A 190 13.39 -11.63 -9.54
N ASN A 191 12.49 -10.87 -10.17
CA ASN A 191 12.45 -10.74 -11.62
C ASN A 191 13.55 -9.84 -12.20
N PHE A 192 14.16 -8.98 -11.38
CA PHE A 192 15.29 -8.13 -11.79
C PHE A 192 16.65 -8.80 -11.56
N VAL A 193 16.77 -9.65 -10.54
CA VAL A 193 18.04 -10.27 -10.14
C VAL A 193 18.49 -11.44 -11.04
N ILE A 194 17.60 -12.04 -11.83
CA ILE A 194 17.90 -13.27 -12.61
C ILE A 194 18.49 -13.00 -14.02
N LYS A 195 18.62 -11.76 -14.48
CA LYS A 195 19.13 -11.49 -15.85
C LYS A 195 20.65 -11.55 -16.01
N ASP A 196 21.42 -11.61 -14.93
CA ASP A 196 22.88 -11.62 -14.98
C ASP A 196 23.46 -12.84 -14.27
N LYS A 197 23.48 -13.99 -14.96
CA LYS A 197 24.47 -15.07 -14.81
C LYS A 197 24.16 -16.23 -15.75
N ASP A 198 24.67 -16.14 -16.97
CA ASP A 198 25.08 -17.33 -17.72
C ASP A 198 26.44 -17.03 -18.38
N PRO A 199 27.57 -17.49 -17.81
CA PRO A 199 28.92 -17.10 -18.26
C PRO A 199 29.33 -17.63 -19.64
N ASN A 200 28.52 -18.47 -20.30
CA ASN A 200 28.98 -19.26 -21.45
C ASN A 200 28.12 -19.16 -22.73
N LYS A 201 27.46 -18.04 -22.99
CA LYS A 201 26.77 -17.83 -24.28
C LYS A 201 27.38 -16.68 -25.08
N PRO A 202 27.93 -16.92 -26.29
CA PRO A 202 28.47 -15.84 -27.12
C PRO A 202 27.35 -14.88 -27.52
N ASN A 203 27.65 -13.57 -27.45
CA ASN A 203 26.74 -12.49 -27.82
C ASN A 203 26.27 -12.63 -29.26
N GLN A 204 25.05 -13.13 -29.45
CA GLN A 204 24.33 -12.94 -30.70
C GLN A 204 23.63 -11.57 -30.68
N PRO A 205 23.71 -10.79 -31.77
CA PRO A 205 23.02 -9.52 -31.86
C PRO A 205 21.50 -9.77 -31.81
N LYS A 206 20.84 -9.27 -30.77
CA LYS A 206 19.39 -9.35 -30.66
C LYS A 206 18.76 -8.49 -31.76
N SER A 207 18.00 -9.15 -32.61
CA SER A 207 17.13 -8.54 -33.62
C SER A 207 16.18 -7.53 -32.97
N ARG A 208 15.99 -6.39 -33.64
CA ARG A 208 15.01 -5.34 -33.29
C ARG A 208 13.65 -5.96 -32.94
N PRO A 209 13.01 -5.56 -31.83
CA PRO A 209 11.58 -5.78 -31.68
C PRO A 209 10.83 -5.07 -32.81
N GLN A 210 9.94 -5.80 -33.49
CA GLN A 210 9.03 -5.24 -34.47
C GLN A 210 8.20 -4.12 -33.84
N VAL A 211 8.21 -2.98 -34.51
CA VAL A 211 7.39 -1.80 -34.23
C VAL A 211 5.91 -2.22 -34.25
N LYS A 212 5.31 -2.36 -33.06
CA LYS A 212 3.87 -2.14 -32.93
C LYS A 212 3.65 -0.64 -33.04
N LYS A 213 2.74 -0.26 -33.93
CA LYS A 213 2.39 1.11 -34.32
C LYS A 213 2.35 2.02 -33.08
N THR A 214 3.33 2.91 -33.00
CA THR A 214 3.33 4.06 -32.11
C THR A 214 2.27 5.03 -32.63
N ASP A 215 1.19 5.18 -31.87
CA ASP A 215 0.54 6.49 -31.80
C ASP A 215 1.62 7.50 -31.39
N LYS A 216 1.59 8.66 -32.03
CA LYS A 216 2.63 9.69 -31.93
C LYS A 216 2.75 10.20 -30.49
N GLU A 217 3.61 9.59 -29.68
CA GLU A 217 4.16 10.24 -28.49
C GLU A 217 5.07 11.37 -28.96
N ASN A 218 4.58 12.60 -28.84
CA ASN A 218 5.43 13.78 -28.85
C ASN A 218 6.47 13.60 -27.73
N LYS A 219 7.71 13.33 -28.13
CA LYS A 219 8.88 13.48 -27.27
C LYS A 219 8.98 14.93 -26.85
N ASN A 220 8.52 15.26 -25.65
CA ASN A 220 9.09 16.36 -24.91
C ASN A 220 10.31 15.80 -24.17
N ASP A 221 11.50 16.24 -24.56
CA ASP A 221 12.79 15.82 -23.97
C ASP A 221 13.06 16.49 -22.59
N SER A 222 12.14 17.32 -22.08
CA SER A 222 12.28 18.08 -20.83
C SER A 222 11.28 17.60 -19.76
N PRO A 223 11.69 17.38 -18.50
CA PRO A 223 10.79 17.00 -17.43
C PRO A 223 9.66 18.01 -17.20
N ILE A 224 8.46 17.54 -16.89
CA ILE A 224 7.25 18.36 -16.68
C ILE A 224 6.82 18.32 -15.21
N LEU A 225 6.73 19.49 -14.57
CA LEU A 225 6.16 19.70 -13.24
C LEU A 225 4.78 20.35 -13.37
N PHE A 226 3.73 19.66 -12.95
CA PHE A 226 2.37 20.17 -12.92
C PHE A 226 2.02 20.63 -11.49
N LEU A 227 1.93 21.95 -11.29
CA LEU A 227 1.60 22.51 -9.97
C LEU A 227 0.08 22.54 -9.76
N THR A 228 -0.36 22.28 -8.54
CA THR A 228 -1.76 22.46 -8.12
C THR A 228 -1.80 23.17 -6.77
N PHE A 229 -2.55 24.27 -6.69
CA PHE A 229 -2.56 25.18 -5.56
C PHE A 229 -3.87 25.98 -5.49
N THR A 230 -4.19 26.50 -4.32
CA THR A 230 -5.27 27.47 -4.07
C THR A 230 -4.71 28.89 -3.96
N GLU A 231 -5.57 29.90 -3.80
CA GLU A 231 -5.17 31.33 -3.76
C GLU A 231 -4.06 31.63 -2.74
N ASP A 232 -4.17 31.07 -1.53
CA ASP A 232 -3.17 31.20 -0.47
C ASP A 232 -1.85 30.42 -0.73
N GLY A 233 -1.81 29.57 -1.75
CA GLY A 233 -0.60 28.88 -2.23
C GLY A 233 0.05 29.54 -3.44
N HIS A 234 -0.55 30.59 -4.02
CA HIS A 234 -0.12 31.20 -5.27
C HIS A 234 1.33 31.72 -5.22
N GLN A 235 1.70 32.39 -4.13
CA GLN A 235 3.06 32.91 -3.95
C GLN A 235 4.10 31.77 -3.92
N THR A 236 3.78 30.64 -3.27
CA THR A 236 4.65 29.46 -3.23
C THR A 236 4.80 28.85 -4.62
N ALA A 237 3.72 28.80 -5.41
CA ALA A 237 3.78 28.31 -6.79
C ALA A 237 4.67 29.17 -7.68
N GLN A 238 4.57 30.51 -7.58
CA GLN A 238 5.44 31.44 -8.29
C GLN A 238 6.90 31.28 -7.87
N ASN A 239 7.17 31.12 -6.57
CA ASN A 239 8.51 30.88 -6.07
C ASN A 239 9.09 29.59 -6.65
N ILE A 240 8.32 28.49 -6.65
CA ILE A 240 8.73 27.22 -7.25
C ILE A 240 9.06 27.39 -8.73
N GLN A 241 8.20 28.08 -9.49
CA GLN A 241 8.44 28.34 -10.90
C GLN A 241 9.76 29.11 -11.10
N TYR A 242 9.96 30.19 -10.36
CA TYR A 242 11.20 30.97 -10.39
C TYR A 242 12.43 30.13 -10.03
N TYR A 243 12.33 29.28 -9.01
CA TYR A 243 13.41 28.39 -8.61
C TYR A 243 13.80 27.46 -9.75
N VAL A 244 12.82 26.82 -10.38
CA VAL A 244 13.05 25.87 -11.49
C VAL A 244 13.66 26.57 -12.70
N GLU A 245 13.16 27.76 -13.06
CA GLU A 245 13.70 28.58 -14.16
C GLU A 245 15.14 29.05 -13.90
N SER A 246 15.52 29.21 -12.63
CA SER A 246 16.88 29.62 -12.23
C SER A 246 17.91 28.49 -12.21
N TRP A 247 17.51 27.24 -12.42
CA TRP A 247 18.44 26.10 -12.42
C TRP A 247 19.34 26.11 -13.66
N THR A 248 20.65 26.15 -13.45
CA THR A 248 21.67 26.14 -14.52
C THR A 248 22.44 24.82 -14.58
N ASP A 249 22.34 24.00 -13.53
CA ASP A 249 23.03 22.72 -13.32
C ASP A 249 22.17 21.50 -13.70
N MET A 250 21.00 21.71 -14.30
CA MET A 250 20.02 20.67 -14.63
C MET A 250 19.48 20.86 -16.06
N ALA A 251 18.95 19.78 -16.65
CA ALA A 251 18.21 19.89 -17.91
C ALA A 251 17.00 20.82 -17.73
N PRO A 252 16.58 21.58 -18.78
CA PRO A 252 15.42 22.44 -18.69
C PRO A 252 14.18 21.68 -18.23
N VAL A 253 13.48 22.23 -17.25
CA VAL A 253 12.26 21.65 -16.68
C VAL A 253 11.09 22.57 -17.00
N THR A 254 10.01 22.01 -17.52
CA THR A 254 8.78 22.75 -17.83
C THR A 254 7.86 22.74 -16.61
N VAL A 255 7.53 23.92 -16.09
CA VAL A 255 6.51 24.09 -15.05
C VAL A 255 5.19 24.43 -15.73
N ILE A 256 4.10 23.78 -15.31
CA ILE A 256 2.77 23.96 -15.86
C ILE A 256 1.81 24.31 -14.72
N THR A 257 1.06 25.39 -14.92
CA THR A 257 -0.15 25.73 -14.17
C THR A 257 -1.34 25.81 -15.15
N LEU A 258 -2.57 25.69 -14.65
CA LEU A 258 -3.77 25.86 -15.48
C LEU A 258 -3.92 27.30 -15.95
N THR A 259 -3.50 28.27 -15.13
CA THR A 259 -3.53 29.69 -15.49
C THR A 259 -2.57 30.02 -16.63
N ASP A 260 -1.38 29.42 -16.68
CA ASP A 260 -0.42 29.62 -17.79
C ASP A 260 -0.91 29.06 -19.13
N LYS A 261 -1.89 28.14 -19.06
CA LYS A 261 -2.47 27.44 -20.21
C LYS A 261 -3.94 27.79 -20.44
N LYS A 262 -4.32 29.00 -19.99
CA LYS A 262 -5.68 29.55 -20.02
C LYS A 262 -6.45 29.19 -21.30
N ASP A 263 -5.93 29.57 -22.47
CA ASP A 263 -6.61 29.39 -23.76
C ASP A 263 -6.88 27.93 -24.13
N GLU A 264 -5.99 27.02 -23.75
CA GLU A 264 -6.12 25.56 -23.98
C GLU A 264 -7.11 24.94 -22.96
N VAL A 265 -7.07 25.42 -21.71
CA VAL A 265 -7.92 24.91 -20.61
C VAL A 265 -9.38 25.36 -20.77
N TYR A 266 -9.67 26.57 -21.26
CA TYR A 266 -11.05 27.06 -21.43
C TYR A 266 -11.89 26.22 -22.42
N GLN A 267 -11.27 25.57 -23.40
CA GLN A 267 -12.00 24.79 -24.41
C GLN A 267 -12.49 23.44 -23.86
N ASN A 268 -11.65 22.74 -23.10
CA ASN A 268 -12.00 21.47 -22.47
C ASN A 268 -11.08 21.22 -21.25
N PRO A 269 -11.43 21.77 -20.07
CA PRO A 269 -10.53 21.79 -18.92
C PRO A 269 -10.26 20.38 -18.38
N GLU A 270 -11.27 19.51 -18.32
CA GLU A 270 -11.10 18.14 -17.84
C GLU A 270 -10.18 17.31 -18.75
N LYS A 271 -10.34 17.44 -20.08
CA LYS A 271 -9.48 16.73 -21.03
C LYS A 271 -8.04 17.21 -20.91
N PHE A 272 -7.84 18.53 -20.86
CA PHE A 272 -6.52 19.13 -20.69
C PHE A 272 -5.85 18.62 -19.41
N ILE A 273 -6.57 18.70 -18.28
CA ILE A 273 -6.05 18.26 -16.98
C ILE A 273 -5.67 16.79 -17.03
N ARG A 274 -6.49 15.90 -17.58
CA ARG A 274 -6.18 14.47 -17.68
C ARG A 274 -4.94 14.21 -18.55
N GLU A 275 -4.85 14.87 -19.70
CA GLU A 275 -3.72 14.72 -20.63
C GLU A 275 -2.40 15.16 -19.99
N TYR A 276 -2.38 16.32 -19.31
CA TYR A 276 -1.18 16.80 -18.63
C TYR A 276 -0.90 16.08 -17.32
N PHE A 277 -1.91 15.59 -16.62
CA PHE A 277 -1.74 14.75 -15.43
C PHE A 277 -1.04 13.42 -15.78
N GLU A 278 -1.34 12.84 -16.95
CA GLU A 278 -0.67 11.65 -17.47
C GLU A 278 0.76 11.96 -17.96
N LYS A 279 0.95 13.07 -18.67
CA LYS A 279 2.26 13.50 -19.21
C LYS A 279 3.22 14.06 -18.15
N ALA A 280 2.70 14.64 -17.06
CA ALA A 280 3.52 15.25 -16.04
C ALA A 280 4.40 14.22 -15.34
N ASP A 281 5.65 14.59 -15.13
CA ASP A 281 6.61 13.75 -14.43
C ASP A 281 6.47 13.89 -12.93
N TYR A 282 6.16 15.11 -12.49
CA TYR A 282 5.74 15.36 -11.12
C TYR A 282 4.46 16.19 -11.09
N VAL A 283 3.49 15.76 -10.30
CA VAL A 283 2.36 16.56 -9.86
C VAL A 283 2.70 17.08 -8.47
N VAL A 284 2.63 18.39 -8.28
CA VAL A 284 3.14 19.08 -7.09
C VAL A 284 2.01 19.85 -6.41
N PRO A 285 1.32 19.24 -5.45
CA PRO A 285 0.36 19.94 -4.60
C PRO A 285 1.04 20.88 -3.61
N VAL A 286 0.63 22.15 -3.60
CA VAL A 286 1.02 23.12 -2.57
C VAL A 286 -0.02 23.09 -1.45
N ILE A 287 0.38 22.65 -0.26
CA ILE A 287 -0.55 22.39 0.84
C ILE A 287 -0.64 23.58 1.76
N THR A 288 -1.80 24.22 1.70
CA THR A 288 -2.22 25.34 2.53
C THR A 288 -3.55 25.02 3.22
N SER A 289 -4.00 25.88 4.13
CA SER A 289 -5.33 25.78 4.74
C SER A 289 -6.43 25.85 3.67
N GLY A 290 -6.27 26.73 2.66
CA GLY A 290 -7.16 26.83 1.51
C GLY A 290 -7.21 25.54 0.70
N TYR A 291 -6.05 24.92 0.41
CA TYR A 291 -5.99 23.67 -0.34
C TYR A 291 -6.73 22.55 0.38
N LEU A 292 -6.52 22.41 1.69
CA LEU A 292 -7.18 21.39 2.51
C LEU A 292 -8.69 21.61 2.59
N ASN A 293 -9.15 22.86 2.68
CA ASN A 293 -10.58 23.18 2.68
C ASN A 293 -11.24 22.83 1.34
N GLU A 294 -10.56 23.13 0.23
CA GLU A 294 -11.10 22.88 -1.11
C GLU A 294 -11.28 21.38 -1.41
N ILE A 295 -10.33 20.53 -0.98
CA ILE A 295 -10.43 19.08 -1.16
C ILE A 295 -11.41 18.41 -0.17
N ARG A 296 -11.75 19.07 0.95
CA ARG A 296 -12.73 18.58 1.94
C ARG A 296 -14.17 18.82 1.51
N SER A 297 -14.40 19.88 0.75
CA SER A 297 -15.72 20.27 0.26
C SER A 297 -16.23 19.26 -0.75
N SER A 298 -16.71 18.10 -0.28
CA SER A 298 -17.52 17.20 -1.06
C SER A 298 -18.89 17.85 -1.26
N ASN A 299 -19.05 18.52 -2.41
CA ASN A 299 -20.22 19.28 -2.83
C ASN A 299 -20.31 20.70 -2.25
N THR A 300 -20.03 21.68 -3.09
CA THR A 300 -20.98 22.78 -3.26
C THR A 300 -21.29 22.89 -4.75
N SER A 301 -22.57 22.71 -5.06
CA SER A 301 -23.20 23.08 -6.33
C SER A 301 -23.25 24.60 -6.52
N ASP A 302 -22.32 25.34 -5.89
CA ASP A 302 -22.15 26.76 -6.10
C ASP A 302 -21.15 26.92 -7.25
N PRO A 303 -21.53 27.58 -8.35
CA PRO A 303 -20.57 27.89 -9.38
C PRO A 303 -19.46 28.74 -8.75
N HIS A 304 -18.25 28.17 -8.62
CA HIS A 304 -17.07 28.92 -8.20
C HIS A 304 -16.96 30.18 -9.08
N VAL A 305 -17.16 31.35 -8.48
CA VAL A 305 -17.12 32.67 -9.14
C VAL A 305 -15.67 33.11 -9.41
N THR A 306 -14.70 32.24 -9.17
CA THR A 306 -13.28 32.54 -9.41
C THR A 306 -12.89 32.30 -10.87
N ASP A 307 -12.26 33.32 -11.45
CA ASP A 307 -11.64 33.24 -12.78
C ASP A 307 -10.31 32.45 -12.76
N ASN A 308 -9.82 32.08 -11.57
CA ASN A 308 -8.59 31.32 -11.43
C ASN A 308 -8.85 29.82 -11.67
N LEU A 309 -8.33 29.32 -12.79
CA LEU A 309 -8.52 27.94 -13.22
C LEU A 309 -7.80 26.95 -12.30
N ASP A 310 -6.64 27.31 -11.75
CA ASP A 310 -5.92 26.45 -10.79
C ASP A 310 -6.77 26.19 -9.56
N TYR A 311 -7.36 27.25 -8.99
CA TYR A 311 -8.23 27.13 -7.82
C TYR A 311 -9.48 26.28 -8.13
N LYS A 312 -10.16 26.57 -9.24
CA LYS A 312 -11.41 25.91 -9.63
C LYS A 312 -11.28 24.39 -9.80
N TYR A 313 -10.11 23.90 -10.20
CA TYR A 313 -9.90 22.49 -10.50
C TYR A 313 -9.06 21.73 -9.47
N VAL A 314 -8.71 22.34 -8.32
CA VAL A 314 -7.95 21.68 -7.25
C VAL A 314 -8.60 20.37 -6.82
N ASN A 315 -9.90 20.37 -6.53
CA ASN A 315 -10.61 19.16 -6.07
C ASN A 315 -10.62 18.07 -7.17
N PHE A 316 -10.78 18.46 -8.44
CA PHE A 316 -10.72 17.52 -9.56
C PHE A 316 -9.32 16.89 -9.70
N ILE A 317 -8.26 17.69 -9.64
CA ILE A 317 -6.87 17.21 -9.69
C ILE A 317 -6.58 16.31 -8.49
N TYR A 318 -6.99 16.70 -7.28
CA TYR A 318 -6.84 15.87 -6.08
C TYR A 318 -7.58 14.54 -6.21
N SER A 319 -8.81 14.55 -6.75
CA SER A 319 -9.57 13.34 -7.06
C SER A 319 -8.85 12.44 -8.07
N LEU A 320 -8.14 13.02 -9.06
CA LEU A 320 -7.30 12.25 -9.97
C LEU A 320 -6.08 11.66 -9.25
N ILE A 321 -5.40 12.43 -8.38
CA ILE A 321 -4.30 11.93 -7.54
C ILE A 321 -4.76 10.73 -6.73
N VAL A 322 -5.89 10.86 -6.03
CA VAL A 322 -6.48 9.82 -5.20
C VAL A 322 -6.86 8.59 -6.03
N ASN A 323 -7.62 8.76 -7.11
CA ASN A 323 -8.09 7.62 -7.89
C ASN A 323 -6.97 6.92 -8.67
N HIS A 324 -6.06 7.69 -9.26
CA HIS A 324 -5.02 7.15 -10.14
C HIS A 324 -3.79 6.68 -9.35
N TYR A 325 -3.26 7.52 -8.46
CA TYR A 325 -2.00 7.21 -7.79
C TYR A 325 -2.19 6.44 -6.46
N ILE A 326 -3.29 6.69 -5.74
CA ILE A 326 -3.59 6.01 -4.47
C ILE A 326 -4.37 4.72 -4.71
N HIS A 327 -5.53 4.81 -5.37
CA HIS A 327 -6.44 3.67 -5.51
C HIS A 327 -6.05 2.71 -6.64
N ALA A 328 -5.54 3.21 -7.78
CA ALA A 328 -5.20 2.36 -8.92
C ALA A 328 -3.74 1.86 -8.89
N THR A 329 -2.76 2.70 -8.59
CA THR A 329 -1.33 2.29 -8.62
C THR A 329 -0.69 1.99 -7.26
N GLY A 330 -1.30 2.39 -6.14
CA GLY A 330 -0.77 2.17 -4.78
C GLY A 330 0.62 2.77 -4.53
N CYS A 331 1.06 3.75 -5.32
CA CYS A 331 2.43 4.26 -5.29
C CYS A 331 2.45 5.77 -5.60
N LEU A 332 2.33 6.58 -4.56
CA LEU A 332 2.31 8.05 -4.68
C LEU A 332 3.69 8.67 -4.87
N ASN A 333 4.70 8.07 -4.24
CA ASN A 333 6.04 8.64 -4.13
C ASN A 333 6.89 8.52 -5.40
N LYS A 334 6.31 8.29 -6.57
CA LYS A 334 7.03 8.34 -7.87
C LYS A 334 6.65 9.57 -8.70
N LYS A 335 5.40 10.01 -8.65
CA LYS A 335 4.89 11.14 -9.44
C LYS A 335 4.29 12.27 -8.61
N VAL A 336 3.83 12.04 -7.40
CA VAL A 336 3.21 13.11 -6.59
C VAL A 336 4.16 13.55 -5.50
N ARG A 337 4.41 14.85 -5.42
CA ARG A 337 5.35 15.45 -4.47
C ARG A 337 4.72 16.66 -3.82
N THR A 338 4.28 16.47 -2.59
CA THR A 338 3.59 17.49 -1.81
C THR A 338 4.58 18.55 -1.30
N VAL A 339 4.25 19.83 -1.45
CA VAL A 339 5.07 20.95 -0.96
C VAL A 339 4.32 21.72 0.13
N LEU A 340 5.02 22.05 1.21
CA LEU A 340 4.55 22.94 2.26
C LEU A 340 5.17 24.33 2.06
N PRO A 341 4.36 25.41 2.04
CA PRO A 341 4.83 26.79 2.02
C PRO A 341 5.81 27.10 3.15
N GLN A 342 6.72 28.05 2.93
CA GLN A 342 7.69 28.45 3.94
C GLN A 342 7.06 29.05 5.21
N GLN A 343 5.91 29.72 5.07
CA GLN A 343 5.11 30.25 6.17
C GLN A 343 3.81 29.45 6.28
N VAL A 344 3.91 28.20 6.74
CA VAL A 344 2.72 27.37 6.89
C VAL A 344 1.92 27.78 8.13
N ASP A 345 0.61 27.90 7.97
CA ASP A 345 -0.31 28.09 9.09
C ASP A 345 -0.31 26.84 9.99
N VAL A 346 -0.33 27.04 11.31
CA VAL A 346 -0.41 25.97 12.32
C VAL A 346 -1.66 25.11 12.10
N ASP A 347 -2.72 25.72 11.57
CA ASP A 347 -3.99 25.04 11.32
C ASP A 347 -3.89 23.99 10.19
N VAL A 348 -2.91 24.08 9.28
CA VAL A 348 -2.65 23.05 8.26
C VAL A 348 -2.36 21.68 8.90
N PHE A 349 -1.57 21.65 9.98
CA PHE A 349 -1.24 20.41 10.67
C PHE A 349 -2.38 19.90 11.55
N ARG A 350 -3.19 20.82 12.12
CA ARG A 350 -4.34 20.46 12.97
C ARG A 350 -5.48 19.87 12.16
N TYR A 351 -5.66 20.33 10.93
CA TYR A 351 -6.76 19.97 10.05
C TYR A 351 -6.28 19.21 8.81
N ILE A 352 -5.22 18.41 8.93
CA ILE A 352 -4.81 17.57 7.81
C ILE A 352 -5.88 16.48 7.54
N SER A 353 -6.49 16.51 6.36
CA SER A 353 -7.51 15.54 5.91
C SER A 353 -7.12 14.80 4.63
N MET A 354 -5.86 14.96 4.22
CA MET A 354 -5.32 14.24 3.08
C MET A 354 -5.04 12.79 3.43
N TYR A 355 -4.98 11.94 2.41
CA TYR A 355 -4.50 10.57 2.59
C TYR A 355 -3.09 10.56 3.20
N PRO A 356 -2.79 9.66 4.17
CA PRO A 356 -1.48 9.59 4.82
C PRO A 356 -0.31 9.49 3.84
N ASP A 357 -0.53 8.83 2.72
CA ASP A 357 0.44 8.63 1.65
C ASP A 357 0.90 9.94 0.96
N LEU A 358 0.14 11.04 1.11
CA LEU A 358 0.51 12.38 0.62
C LEU A 358 1.22 13.25 1.67
N MET A 359 1.38 12.74 2.90
CA MET A 359 2.03 13.44 4.01
C MET A 359 3.56 13.53 3.96
N PRO A 360 4.31 12.76 3.14
CA PRO A 360 5.70 13.07 2.86
C PRO A 360 5.82 14.42 2.14
N MET A 361 5.91 15.49 2.92
CA MET A 361 5.87 16.87 2.45
C MET A 361 7.28 17.46 2.39
N THR A 362 7.59 18.11 1.28
CA THR A 362 8.80 18.90 1.08
C THR A 362 8.54 20.32 1.53
N HIS A 363 9.30 20.83 2.48
CA HIS A 363 9.22 22.25 2.82
C HIS A 363 9.76 23.09 1.64
N GLU A 364 9.13 24.21 1.32
CA GLU A 364 9.49 25.09 0.19
C GLU A 364 10.99 25.43 0.20
N SER A 365 11.55 25.73 1.37
CA SER A 365 12.98 26.05 1.52
C SER A 365 13.95 24.92 1.11
N LYS A 366 13.46 23.67 1.10
CA LYS A 366 14.22 22.48 0.68
C LYS A 366 13.83 22.00 -0.72
N PHE A 367 12.93 22.71 -1.41
CA PHE A 367 12.40 22.32 -2.71
C PHE A 367 13.54 22.06 -3.71
N ASN A 368 14.47 23.00 -3.85
CA ASN A 368 15.57 22.91 -4.80
C ASN A 368 16.43 21.66 -4.64
N GLU A 369 16.92 21.41 -3.42
CA GLU A 369 17.80 20.27 -3.16
C GLU A 369 17.07 18.95 -3.42
N GLN A 370 15.83 18.82 -2.94
CA GLN A 370 15.09 17.57 -3.02
C GLN A 370 14.57 17.28 -4.44
N PHE A 371 14.03 18.27 -5.13
CA PHE A 371 13.50 18.06 -6.48
C PHE A 371 14.60 17.86 -7.53
N LYS A 372 15.76 18.52 -7.38
CA LYS A 372 16.92 18.21 -8.23
C LYS A 372 17.35 16.76 -8.08
N GLU A 373 17.39 16.26 -6.85
CA GLU A 373 17.74 14.86 -6.59
C GLU A 373 16.72 13.89 -7.17
N PHE A 374 15.42 14.18 -7.04
CA PHE A 374 14.37 13.36 -7.65
C PHE A 374 14.49 13.28 -9.17
N LEU A 375 14.83 14.40 -9.82
CA LEU A 375 15.03 14.46 -11.26
C LEU A 375 16.31 13.74 -11.71
N ARG A 376 17.39 13.77 -10.91
CA ARG A 376 18.64 13.06 -11.19
C ARG A 376 18.51 11.55 -11.13
N ILE A 377 17.71 11.02 -10.20
CA ILE A 377 17.45 9.57 -10.08
C ILE A 377 16.76 9.00 -11.34
N ARG A 378 16.20 9.86 -12.21
CA ARG A 378 15.42 9.48 -13.38
C ARG A 378 16.21 9.51 -14.70
N ILE A 379 17.31 10.28 -14.78
CA ILE A 379 18.23 10.32 -15.92
C ILE A 379 19.31 9.27 -15.70
#